data_AF-A0AAD4MDL1-F1
#
_entry.id   AF-A0AAD4MDL1-F1
#
_cell.length_a   1.000
_cell.length_b   1.000
_cell.length_c   1.000
_cell.angle_alpha   90.00
_cell.angle_beta   90.00
_cell.angle_gamma   90.00
#
_symmetry.space_group_name_H-M   'P 1'
#
loop_
_entity.id
_entity.type
_entity.pdbx_description
1 polymer ?
#
loop_
_entity_poly.entity_id
_entity_poly.type
_entity_poly.pdbx_seq_one_letter_code
_entity_poly.pdbx_strand_id
1 'polypeptide(L)'
;MASMQYQCNQCHMALDDSQIERHISAQHLDYFPFECAWCKEEDQKHFSATKEDMKQHTSKNHNGNNSRHLVSKDDSKEDELKKLAKECRRSAIPQIPSIDSKAAFCNVLDSAASTASATEDDPGLTQVKREIDDDISNIKKEK
;
A
#
# COMPACT_ATOMS: atom_id res chain seq x y z
N MET A 1 -25.01 0.40 3.38
CA MET A 1 -23.99 -0.60 3.78
C MET A 1 -22.64 0.11 3.73
N ALA A 2 -21.89 0.18 4.83
CA ALA A 2 -20.58 0.83 4.82
C ALA A 2 -19.55 -0.11 4.18
N SER A 3 -18.92 0.30 3.08
CA SER A 3 -17.78 -0.43 2.50
C SER A 3 -16.55 -0.16 3.36
N MET A 4 -15.89 -1.21 3.83
CA MET A 4 -14.61 -1.12 4.53
C MET A 4 -13.49 -0.85 3.51
N GLN A 5 -12.69 0.18 3.78
CA GLN A 5 -11.54 0.53 2.96
C GLN A 5 -10.24 0.18 3.68
N TYR A 6 -9.22 -0.11 2.90
CA TYR A 6 -7.91 -0.53 3.36
C TYR A 6 -6.85 0.38 2.74
N GLN A 7 -5.87 0.75 3.55
CA GLN A 7 -4.75 1.55 3.08
C GLN A 7 -3.64 0.67 2.53
N CYS A 8 -3.15 0.99 1.34
CA CYS A 8 -1.91 0.41 0.85
C CYS A 8 -0.71 0.94 1.65
N ASN A 9 0.13 0.07 2.18
CA ASN A 9 1.28 0.48 3.00
C ASN A 9 2.43 1.09 2.19
N GLN A 10 2.48 0.86 0.87
CA GLN A 10 3.56 1.34 -0.01
C GLN A 10 3.27 2.72 -0.61
N CYS A 11 2.01 3.01 -0.93
CA CYS A 11 1.61 4.28 -1.57
C CYS A 11 0.50 5.03 -0.82
N HIS A 12 0.06 4.53 0.33
CA HIS A 12 -0.94 5.14 1.21
C HIS A 12 -2.32 5.37 0.59
N MET A 13 -2.62 4.77 -0.57
CA MET A 13 -3.91 4.85 -1.25
C MET A 13 -4.97 3.99 -0.55
N ALA A 14 -6.17 4.54 -0.37
CA ALA A 14 -7.32 3.82 0.19
C ALA A 14 -8.09 3.07 -0.91
N LEU A 15 -8.35 1.79 -0.69
CA LEU A 15 -8.91 0.85 -1.67
C LEU A 15 -9.92 -0.10 -1.00
N ASP A 16 -10.92 -0.57 -1.75
CA ASP A 16 -11.79 -1.66 -1.30
C ASP A 16 -11.06 -3.01 -1.34
N ASP A 17 -11.54 -4.01 -0.59
CA ASP A 17 -10.91 -5.34 -0.49
C ASP A 17 -10.66 -6.01 -1.86
N SER A 18 -11.63 -5.90 -2.77
CA SER A 18 -11.53 -6.45 -4.13
C SER A 18 -10.44 -5.77 -4.97
N GLN A 19 -10.05 -4.55 -4.61
CA GLN A 19 -9.13 -3.72 -5.39
C GLN A 19 -7.68 -3.83 -4.93
N ILE A 20 -7.43 -4.30 -3.70
CA ILE A 20 -6.08 -4.38 -3.11
C ILE A 20 -5.17 -5.27 -3.95
N GLU A 21 -5.63 -6.48 -4.30
CA GLU A 21 -4.82 -7.45 -5.05
C GLU A 21 -4.46 -6.90 -6.44
N ARG A 22 -5.44 -6.31 -7.14
CA ARG A 22 -5.22 -5.68 -8.44
C ARG A 22 -4.27 -4.48 -8.36
N HIS A 23 -4.42 -3.68 -7.32
CA HIS A 23 -3.57 -2.51 -7.09
C HIS A 23 -2.11 -2.93 -6.90
N ILE A 24 -1.83 -3.86 -5.99
CA ILE A 24 -0.46 -4.30 -5.68
C ILE A 24 0.19 -4.95 -6.89
N SER A 25 -0.54 -5.82 -7.59
CA SER A 25 -0.01 -6.51 -8.76
C SER A 25 0.41 -5.52 -9.86
N ALA A 26 -0.38 -4.47 -10.08
CA ALA A 26 -0.16 -3.51 -11.16
C ALA A 26 0.76 -2.34 -10.79
N GLN A 27 0.81 -1.91 -9.52
CA GLN A 27 1.54 -0.70 -9.11
C GLN A 27 2.84 -0.99 -8.36
N HIS A 28 3.01 -2.21 -7.83
CA HIS A 28 4.18 -2.55 -7.01
C HIS A 28 4.97 -3.75 -7.54
N LEU A 29 4.31 -4.72 -8.18
CA LEU A 29 4.95 -5.95 -8.61
C LEU A 29 5.17 -6.06 -10.13
N ASP A 30 4.54 -5.17 -10.92
CA ASP A 30 4.43 -5.28 -12.38
C ASP A 30 4.14 -6.72 -12.82
N TYR A 31 3.19 -7.34 -12.11
CA TYR A 31 2.96 -8.77 -12.14
C TYR A 31 1.54 -9.06 -12.62
N PHE A 32 1.47 -9.74 -13.76
CA PHE A 32 0.21 -10.09 -14.42
C PHE A 32 0.16 -11.60 -14.65
N PRO A 33 -0.33 -12.37 -13.65
CA PRO A 33 -0.21 -13.83 -13.67
C PRO A 33 -0.93 -14.49 -14.84
N PHE A 34 -1.98 -13.87 -15.40
CA PHE A 34 -2.85 -14.50 -16.39
C PHE A 34 -2.65 -13.90 -17.77
N GLU A 35 -2.48 -14.75 -18.78
CA GLU A 35 -2.51 -14.38 -20.20
C GLU A 35 -3.79 -14.90 -20.88
N CYS A 36 -4.34 -14.11 -21.81
CA CYS A 36 -5.46 -14.51 -22.65
C CYS A 36 -4.97 -15.38 -23.82
N ALA A 37 -5.40 -16.65 -23.87
CA ALA A 37 -4.97 -17.53 -24.96
C ALA A 37 -5.58 -17.15 -26.32
N TRP A 38 -6.80 -16.60 -26.40
CA TRP A 38 -7.36 -16.23 -27.71
C TRP A 38 -6.63 -15.06 -28.36
N CYS A 39 -6.27 -14.03 -27.58
CA CYS A 39 -5.45 -12.94 -28.12
C CYS A 39 -4.11 -13.47 -28.64
N LYS A 40 -3.57 -14.52 -28.02
CA LYS A 40 -2.34 -15.18 -28.46
C LYS A 40 -2.54 -16.03 -29.72
N GLU A 41 -3.67 -16.71 -29.85
CA GLU A 41 -4.02 -17.54 -31.01
C GLU A 41 -4.42 -16.73 -32.24
N GLU A 42 -5.06 -15.57 -32.04
CA GLU A 42 -5.54 -14.70 -33.12
C GLU A 42 -4.46 -13.75 -33.68
N ASP A 43 -3.17 -14.05 -33.42
CA ASP A 43 -2.01 -13.18 -33.76
C ASP A 43 -2.19 -11.72 -33.29
N GLN A 44 -3.04 -11.51 -32.27
CA GLN A 44 -3.24 -10.21 -31.66
C GLN A 44 -2.18 -9.94 -30.61
N LYS A 45 -2.10 -8.68 -30.19
CA LYS A 45 -1.20 -8.28 -29.10
C LYS A 45 -1.50 -9.12 -27.86
N HIS A 46 -0.48 -9.75 -27.30
CA HIS A 46 -0.59 -10.54 -26.08
C HIS A 46 -1.19 -9.69 -24.95
N PHE A 47 -2.25 -10.19 -24.34
CA PHE A 47 -2.93 -9.54 -23.22
C PHE A 47 -2.67 -10.32 -21.93
N SER A 48 -1.95 -9.69 -21.00
CA SER A 48 -1.72 -10.21 -19.65
C SER A 48 -2.33 -9.29 -18.62
N ALA A 49 -3.07 -9.86 -17.66
CA ALA A 49 -3.74 -9.08 -16.62
C ALA A 49 -3.93 -9.89 -15.34
N THR A 50 -4.54 -9.26 -14.33
CA THR A 50 -5.02 -9.94 -13.12
C THR A 50 -6.25 -10.80 -13.42
N LYS A 51 -6.62 -11.69 -12.49
CA LYS A 51 -7.78 -12.59 -12.67
C LYS A 51 -9.07 -11.83 -12.96
N GLU A 52 -9.30 -10.73 -12.24
CA GLU A 52 -10.50 -9.93 -12.36
C GLU A 52 -10.52 -9.12 -13.66
N ASP A 53 -9.41 -8.46 -13.99
CA ASP A 53 -9.28 -7.73 -15.26
C ASP A 53 -9.40 -8.68 -16.46
N MET A 54 -8.87 -9.90 -16.34
CA MET A 54 -8.99 -10.92 -17.37
C MET A 54 -10.45 -11.37 -17.54
N LYS A 55 -11.20 -11.56 -16.46
CA LYS A 55 -12.66 -11.81 -16.53
C LYS A 55 -13.40 -10.71 -17.28
N GLN A 56 -13.06 -9.45 -17.00
CA GLN A 56 -13.67 -8.31 -17.70
C GLN A 56 -13.26 -8.29 -19.18
N HIS A 57 -12.00 -8.57 -19.47
CA HIS A 57 -11.48 -8.68 -20.83
C HIS A 57 -12.19 -9.78 -21.63
N THR A 58 -12.30 -11.00 -21.09
CA THR A 58 -12.99 -12.12 -21.78
C THR A 58 -14.47 -11.84 -21.98
N SER A 59 -15.11 -11.18 -21.01
CA SER A 59 -16.52 -10.79 -21.12
C SER A 59 -16.75 -9.78 -22.24
N LYS A 60 -15.85 -8.80 -22.41
CA LYS A 60 -15.99 -7.74 -23.42
C LYS A 60 -15.52 -8.15 -24.81
N ASN A 61 -14.45 -8.92 -24.90
CA ASN A 61 -13.76 -9.19 -26.18
C ASN A 61 -14.03 -10.61 -26.70
N HIS A 62 -14.48 -11.53 -25.85
CA HIS A 62 -14.61 -12.95 -26.19
C HIS A 62 -15.91 -13.58 -25.68
N ASN A 63 -16.99 -12.78 -25.61
CA ASN A 63 -18.34 -13.23 -25.27
C ASN A 63 -18.45 -14.02 -23.94
N GLY A 64 -17.56 -13.77 -22.98
CA GLY A 64 -17.61 -14.39 -21.65
C GLY A 64 -17.16 -15.86 -21.60
N ASN A 65 -16.38 -16.33 -22.57
CA ASN A 65 -15.87 -17.71 -22.60
C ASN A 65 -14.71 -17.95 -21.59
N ASN A 66 -14.92 -17.65 -20.31
CA ASN A 66 -13.89 -17.52 -19.27
C ASN A 66 -13.09 -18.79 -18.96
N SER A 67 -13.54 -19.96 -19.43
CA SER A 67 -13.39 -21.21 -18.68
C SER A 67 -12.26 -22.14 -19.11
N ARG A 68 -11.46 -21.83 -20.14
CA ARG A 68 -10.38 -22.75 -20.58
C ARG A 68 -9.02 -22.13 -20.94
N HIS A 69 -8.87 -20.80 -20.85
CA HIS A 69 -7.76 -20.13 -21.53
C HIS A 69 -7.10 -19.02 -20.70
N LEU A 70 -7.05 -19.23 -19.39
CA LEU A 70 -6.16 -18.49 -18.49
C LEU A 70 -4.86 -19.28 -18.37
N VAL A 71 -3.81 -18.81 -19.02
CA VAL A 71 -2.49 -19.40 -18.81
C VAL A 71 -1.82 -18.65 -17.67
N SER A 72 -1.61 -19.32 -16.53
CA SER A 72 -0.74 -18.82 -15.47
C SER A 72 0.70 -18.82 -15.99
N LYS A 73 1.33 -17.66 -16.11
CA LYS A 73 2.68 -17.53 -16.69
C LYS A 73 3.80 -17.87 -15.70
N ASP A 74 3.69 -17.37 -14.48
CA ASP A 74 4.74 -17.46 -13.48
C ASP A 74 4.14 -17.28 -12.10
N ASP A 75 4.29 -18.26 -11.20
CA ASP A 75 3.79 -18.15 -9.82
C ASP A 75 4.81 -17.47 -8.88
N SER A 76 5.96 -17.07 -9.43
CA SER A 76 7.13 -16.55 -8.70
C SER A 76 6.83 -15.37 -7.77
N LYS A 77 5.83 -14.54 -8.10
CA LYS A 77 5.43 -13.36 -7.33
C LYS A 77 4.05 -13.51 -6.66
N GLU A 78 3.41 -14.67 -6.79
CA GLU A 78 2.06 -14.86 -6.24
C GLU A 78 2.05 -14.81 -4.71
N ASP A 79 3.05 -15.41 -4.07
CA ASP A 79 3.17 -15.38 -2.61
C ASP A 79 3.47 -13.97 -2.10
N GLU A 80 4.30 -13.21 -2.82
CA GLU A 80 4.59 -11.81 -2.49
C GLU A 80 3.33 -10.93 -2.61
N LEU A 81 2.55 -11.11 -3.69
CA LEU A 81 1.27 -10.43 -3.88
C LEU A 81 0.31 -10.71 -2.72
N LYS A 82 0.13 -11.99 -2.35
CA LYS A 82 -0.74 -12.40 -1.23
C LYS A 82 -0.28 -11.82 0.10
N LYS A 83 1.04 -11.79 0.33
CA LYS A 83 1.63 -11.21 1.55
C LYS A 83 1.35 -9.72 1.66
N LEU A 84 1.65 -8.95 0.61
CA LEU A 84 1.39 -7.50 0.58
C LEU A 84 -0.10 -7.18 0.70
N ALA A 85 -0.97 -7.95 0.04
CA ALA A 85 -2.42 -7.77 0.15
C ALA A 85 -2.91 -8.00 1.58
N LYS A 86 -2.38 -9.03 2.25
CA LYS A 86 -2.68 -9.31 3.66
C LYS A 86 -2.20 -8.19 4.58
N GLU A 87 -1.06 -7.58 4.30
CA GLU A 87 -0.56 -6.43 5.07
C GLU A 87 -1.46 -5.20 4.91
N CYS A 88 -1.93 -4.90 3.70
CA CYS A 88 -2.87 -3.80 3.46
C CYS A 88 -4.21 -4.03 4.19
N ARG A 89 -4.69 -5.28 4.22
CA ARG A 89 -5.92 -5.66 4.95
C ARG A 89 -5.84 -5.45 6.46
N ARG A 90 -4.63 -5.34 7.03
CA ARG A 90 -4.43 -5.00 8.46
C ARG A 90 -4.56 -3.50 8.72
N SER A 91 -4.36 -2.69 7.69
CA SER A 91 -4.49 -1.23 7.70
C SER A 91 -5.92 -0.81 7.31
N ALA A 92 -6.92 -1.37 8.00
CA ALA A 92 -8.31 -0.99 7.79
C ALA A 92 -8.52 0.47 8.22
N ILE A 93 -9.04 1.29 7.31
CA ILE A 93 -9.43 2.67 7.60
C ILE A 93 -10.92 2.64 7.95
N PRO A 94 -11.31 2.99 9.19
CA PRO A 94 -12.71 3.17 9.53
C PRO A 94 -13.28 4.28 8.64
N GLN A 95 -14.43 4.04 8.02
CA GLN A 95 -15.17 5.11 7.37
C GLN A 95 -15.56 6.12 8.45
N ILE A 96 -14.90 7.27 8.48
CA ILE A 96 -15.37 8.40 9.27
C ILE A 96 -16.62 8.88 8.53
N PRO A 97 -17.84 8.78 9.12
CA PRO A 97 -19.02 9.31 8.47
C PRO A 97 -18.78 10.80 8.18
N SER A 98 -19.12 11.22 6.96
CA SER A 98 -19.06 12.61 6.52
C SER A 98 -19.69 13.50 7.61
N ILE A 99 -18.87 14.22 8.36
CA ILE A 99 -19.35 15.26 9.26
C ILE A 99 -19.65 16.48 8.41
N ASP A 100 -20.83 16.48 7.79
CA ASP A 100 -21.44 17.68 7.18
C ASP A 100 -21.91 18.67 8.26
N SER A 101 -21.08 18.89 9.28
CA SER A 101 -21.36 19.83 10.36
C SER A 101 -20.04 20.40 10.85
N LYS A 102 -19.85 21.70 10.60
CA LYS A 102 -18.84 22.61 11.18
C LYS A 102 -18.79 22.59 12.73
N ALA A 103 -19.44 21.66 13.41
CA ALA A 103 -19.68 21.65 14.84
C ALA A 103 -18.89 20.58 15.63
N ALA A 104 -18.07 19.75 15.00
CA ALA A 104 -17.34 18.67 15.69
C ALA A 104 -15.81 18.82 15.71
N PHE A 105 -15.30 20.05 15.52
CA PHE A 105 -13.89 20.37 15.77
C PHE A 105 -13.78 21.09 17.11
N CYS A 106 -13.79 20.32 18.19
CA CYS A 106 -13.24 20.63 19.53
C CYS A 106 -13.77 19.56 20.48
N ASN A 107 -12.92 18.62 20.90
CA ASN A 107 -12.87 17.98 22.24
C ASN A 107 -12.11 16.64 22.24
N VAL A 108 -10.85 16.63 21.77
CA VAL A 108 -9.90 15.57 22.14
C VAL A 108 -8.56 16.15 22.61
N LEU A 109 -8.56 17.36 23.21
CA LEU A 109 -7.32 17.96 23.72
C LEU A 109 -7.44 18.62 25.11
N ASP A 110 -8.30 18.14 26.01
CA ASP A 110 -8.39 18.74 27.36
C ASP A 110 -8.65 17.73 28.50
N SER A 111 -7.86 16.64 28.57
CA SER A 111 -7.85 15.80 29.79
C SER A 111 -6.49 15.16 30.14
N ALA A 112 -5.38 15.66 29.61
CA ALA A 112 -4.05 15.17 29.99
C ALA A 112 -3.11 16.27 30.54
N ALA A 113 -3.68 17.34 31.10
CA ALA A 113 -2.91 18.40 31.74
C ALA A 113 -3.41 18.66 33.17
N SER A 114 -3.15 17.73 34.09
CA SER A 114 -2.79 18.03 35.48
C SER A 114 -2.50 16.75 36.28
N THR A 115 -1.36 16.78 36.98
CA THR A 115 -0.76 15.74 37.85
C THR A 115 0.00 14.67 37.05
N ALA A 116 1.31 14.43 37.18
CA ALA A 116 2.27 14.79 38.21
C ALA A 116 3.72 14.84 37.65
N SER A 117 4.54 15.63 38.32
CA SER A 117 5.99 15.73 38.22
C SER A 117 6.68 14.40 38.61
N ALA A 118 7.76 14.01 37.90
CA ALA A 118 9.00 13.46 38.48
C ALA A 118 10.04 13.04 37.40
N THR A 119 11.23 13.67 37.49
CA THR A 119 12.60 13.19 37.16
C THR A 119 12.87 12.71 35.73
N GLU A 120 13.51 13.47 34.83
CA GLU A 120 14.96 13.74 34.77
C GLU A 120 15.82 12.51 35.09
N ASP A 121 16.35 11.87 34.03
CA ASP A 121 17.70 11.24 33.92
C ASP A 121 17.70 10.11 32.85
N ASP A 122 17.79 10.46 31.55
CA ASP A 122 18.20 9.53 30.49
C ASP A 122 19.54 9.98 29.87
N PRO A 123 20.68 9.32 30.19
CA PRO A 123 22.02 9.79 29.84
C PRO A 123 22.51 9.36 28.44
N GLY A 124 21.64 8.90 27.52
CA GLY A 124 22.08 8.23 26.29
C GLY A 124 22.44 9.12 25.09
N LEU A 125 22.03 10.40 25.05
CA LEU A 125 21.96 11.16 23.78
C LEU A 125 22.90 12.38 23.68
N THR A 126 23.85 12.55 24.59
CA THR A 126 24.76 13.72 24.61
C THR A 126 26.21 13.41 24.21
N GLN A 127 26.55 12.15 23.94
CA GLN A 127 27.91 11.77 23.51
C GLN A 127 28.11 11.97 22.00
N VAL A 128 27.15 11.56 21.17
CA VAL A 128 27.27 11.61 19.70
C VAL A 128 27.34 13.05 19.17
N LYS A 129 26.71 14.02 19.86
CA LYS A 129 26.67 15.40 19.40
C LYS A 129 27.99 16.16 19.63
N ARG A 130 28.82 15.75 20.59
CA ARG A 130 30.11 16.41 20.85
C ARG A 130 31.25 15.93 19.95
N GLU A 131 31.17 14.73 19.39
CA GLU A 131 32.22 14.22 18.49
C GLU A 131 32.15 14.84 17.08
N ILE A 132 30.98 15.30 16.64
CA ILE A 132 30.79 15.85 15.29
C ILE A 132 31.29 17.31 15.17
N ASP A 133 31.21 18.11 16.23
CA ASP A 133 31.60 19.53 16.19
C ASP A 133 33.14 19.75 16.18
N ASP A 134 33.91 18.80 16.72
CA ASP A 134 35.39 18.87 16.71
C ASP A 134 35.99 18.52 15.34
N ASP A 135 35.41 17.57 14.60
CA ASP A 135 35.86 17.21 13.25
C ASP A 135 35.62 18.34 12.23
N ILE A 136 34.52 19.08 12.36
CA ILE A 136 34.19 20.21 11.47
C ILE A 136 35.20 21.37 11.63
N SER A 137 35.77 21.53 12.82
CA SER A 137 36.70 22.61 13.13
C SER A 137 38.11 22.37 12.57
N ASN A 138 38.52 21.12 12.36
CA ASN A 138 39.82 20.77 11.78
C ASN A 138 39.85 20.80 10.25
N ILE A 139 38.72 20.54 9.57
CA ILE A 139 38.66 20.55 8.11
C ILE A 139 38.81 21.97 7.52
N LYS A 140 38.52 23.02 8.30
CA LYS A 140 38.60 24.42 7.85
C LYS A 140 40.00 25.06 7.94
N LYS A 141 41.03 24.35 8.40
CA LYS A 141 42.39 24.91 8.56
C LYS A 141 43.41 24.48 7.47
N GLU A 142 43.04 23.63 6.52
CA GLU A 142 43.93 23.21 5.41
C GLU A 142 43.39 23.59 4.02
N LYS A 143 42.92 24.84 3.86
CA LYS A 143 42.77 25.49 2.54
C LYS A 143 43.17 26.95 2.59
#